data_AF-A0A8H7WFQ5-F1
#
_entry.id   AF-A0A8H7WFQ5-F1
#
_cell.length_a   1.000
_cell.length_b   1.000
_cell.length_c   1.000
_cell.angle_alpha   90.00
_cell.angle_beta   90.00
_cell.angle_gamma   90.00
#
_symmetry.space_group_name_H-M   'P 1'
#
loop_
_entity.id
_entity.type
_entity.pdbx_description
1 polymer ?
#
loop_
_entity_poly.entity_id
_entity_poly.type
_entity_poly.pdbx_seq_one_letter_code
_entity_poly.pdbx_strand_id
1 'polypeptide(L)'
;MFIKSNLLAAALAVGYLVGGTHAGAAANVNGCVWYATKPITSFNVTFTVPTSVKQCMYETGNNAVALVTDAGLTCASVGHVSGKSSSSGGDTCATADSRWGISYNAGPKSGTTYSTWSAPIFSSNHVDLYDQSTGTDICGSAAKCNADSIKISSSGDDNIWIIFDPSASSSSGKKGSQEL
;
A
#
# COMPACT_ATOMS: atom_id res chain seq x y z
N MET A 1 -60.76 21.29 13.31
CA MET A 1 -60.17 21.12 14.65
C MET A 1 -59.91 19.63 14.84
N PHE A 2 -58.79 19.29 15.51
CA PHE A 2 -58.25 17.95 15.82
C PHE A 2 -57.46 17.24 14.71
N ILE A 3 -56.29 16.61 14.91
CA ILE A 3 -55.20 16.63 15.90
C ILE A 3 -53.96 16.15 15.10
N LYS A 4 -52.79 16.74 15.36
CA LYS A 4 -51.47 16.28 14.88
C LYS A 4 -51.10 14.94 15.53
N SER A 5 -50.56 13.98 14.77
CA SER A 5 -49.79 12.87 15.34
C SER A 5 -48.48 12.69 14.57
N ASN A 6 -47.42 13.23 15.17
CA ASN A 6 -46.03 12.91 14.85
C ASN A 6 -45.75 11.48 15.34
N LEU A 7 -45.27 10.62 14.46
CA LEU A 7 -44.57 9.39 14.85
C LEU A 7 -43.10 9.55 14.47
N LEU A 8 -42.29 9.93 15.46
CA LEU A 8 -40.84 9.69 15.42
C LEU A 8 -40.62 8.19 15.63
N ALA A 9 -40.13 7.50 14.60
CA ALA A 9 -39.57 6.17 14.76
C ALA A 9 -38.09 6.30 15.12
N ALA A 10 -37.73 6.00 16.36
CA ALA A 10 -36.35 5.84 16.79
C ALA A 10 -35.84 4.47 16.30
N ALA A 11 -34.95 4.48 15.30
CA ALA A 11 -34.26 3.28 14.84
C ALA A 11 -33.12 2.95 15.83
N LEU A 12 -33.21 1.80 16.49
CA LEU A 12 -32.16 1.20 17.30
C LEU A 12 -30.99 0.83 16.37
N ALA A 13 -29.89 1.57 16.47
CA ALA A 13 -28.62 1.18 15.87
C ALA A 13 -28.07 -0.04 16.62
N VAL A 14 -28.22 -1.23 16.02
CA VAL A 14 -27.51 -2.44 16.45
C VAL A 14 -26.03 -2.20 16.15
N GLY A 15 -25.28 -1.80 17.17
CA GLY A 15 -23.83 -1.74 17.12
C GLY A 15 -23.27 -3.15 16.96
N TYR A 16 -22.88 -3.51 15.73
CA TYR A 16 -21.99 -4.63 15.52
C TYR A 16 -20.61 -4.24 16.05
N LEU A 17 -20.31 -4.67 17.28
CA LEU A 17 -18.93 -4.87 17.71
C LEU A 17 -18.41 -6.07 16.93
N VAL A 18 -17.94 -5.83 15.70
CA VAL A 18 -17.13 -6.84 15.00
C VAL A 18 -15.86 -6.98 15.82
N GLY A 19 -15.73 -8.13 16.48
CA GLY A 19 -14.59 -8.46 17.31
C GLY A 19 -13.30 -8.22 16.54
N GLY A 20 -12.34 -7.57 17.20
CA GLY A 20 -11.02 -7.34 16.65
C GLY A 20 -10.34 -8.66 16.32
N THR A 21 -10.48 -9.10 15.08
CA THR A 21 -9.47 -9.95 14.46
C THR A 21 -8.19 -9.15 14.51
N HIS A 22 -7.16 -9.67 15.18
CA HIS A 22 -5.83 -9.08 15.16
C HIS A 22 -5.37 -9.09 13.70
N ALA A 23 -5.64 -8.02 12.96
CA ALA A 23 -5.07 -7.80 11.65
C ALA A 23 -3.64 -7.31 11.91
N GLY A 24 -2.67 -7.81 11.14
CA GLY A 24 -1.33 -7.26 11.16
C GLY A 24 -1.32 -5.81 10.66
N ALA A 25 -0.13 -5.29 10.35
CA ALA A 25 -0.01 -3.97 9.74
C ALA A 25 -0.89 -3.89 8.48
N ALA A 26 -1.68 -2.82 8.34
CA ALA A 26 -2.68 -2.68 7.30
C ALA A 26 -2.80 -1.21 6.82
N ALA A 27 -3.09 -1.01 5.54
CA ALA A 27 -3.30 0.30 4.94
C ALA A 27 -4.03 0.21 3.59
N ASN A 28 -4.60 1.33 3.16
CA ASN A 28 -5.10 1.56 1.81
C ASN A 28 -3.93 1.93 0.88
N VAL A 29 -3.64 1.08 -0.10
CA VAL A 29 -2.47 1.25 -0.98
C VAL A 29 -2.84 1.88 -2.31
N ASN A 30 -2.04 2.85 -2.74
CA ASN A 30 -2.12 3.45 -4.06
C ASN A 30 -0.81 3.16 -4.82
N GLY A 31 -0.93 2.56 -6.00
CA GLY A 31 0.18 2.42 -6.93
C GLY A 31 0.26 3.68 -7.78
N CYS A 32 1.44 4.29 -7.86
CA CYS A 32 1.63 5.54 -8.57
C CYS A 32 2.86 5.52 -9.46
N VAL A 33 2.80 6.33 -10.51
CA VAL A 33 3.96 6.70 -11.32
C VAL A 33 4.16 8.20 -11.26
N TRP A 34 5.42 8.62 -11.25
CA TRP A 34 5.79 10.02 -11.34
C TRP A 34 6.55 10.30 -12.64
N TYR A 35 6.13 11.33 -13.35
CA TYR A 35 6.81 11.84 -14.54
C TYR A 35 7.17 13.31 -14.37
N ALA A 36 8.44 13.67 -14.61
CA ALA A 36 8.88 15.06 -14.53
C ALA A 36 8.27 15.95 -15.63
N THR A 37 7.96 15.36 -16.78
CA THR A 37 7.46 16.04 -17.96
C THR A 37 6.16 15.42 -18.44
N LYS A 38 5.33 16.24 -19.09
CA LYS A 38 4.06 15.81 -19.66
C LYS A 38 4.33 14.86 -20.83
N PRO A 39 3.66 13.70 -20.90
CA PRO A 39 3.86 12.79 -22.01
C PRO A 39 3.26 13.34 -23.31
N ILE A 40 3.85 12.97 -24.44
CA ILE A 40 3.39 13.38 -25.78
C ILE A 40 2.00 12.81 -26.07
N THR A 41 1.78 11.54 -25.71
CA THR A 41 0.49 10.85 -25.82
C THR A 41 0.11 10.27 -24.48
N SER A 42 -1.16 10.32 -24.13
CA SER A 42 -1.65 9.66 -22.92
C SER A 42 -1.50 8.14 -23.04
N PHE A 43 -1.19 7.47 -21.93
CA PHE A 43 -1.03 6.02 -21.90
C PHE A 43 -1.45 5.45 -20.54
N ASN A 44 -1.81 4.17 -20.53
CA ASN A 44 -2.17 3.45 -19.32
C ASN A 44 -0.92 2.89 -18.63
N VAL A 45 -0.91 2.98 -17.32
CA VAL A 45 -0.01 2.26 -16.44
C VAL A 45 -0.81 1.22 -15.68
N THR A 46 -0.39 -0.03 -15.76
CA THR A 46 -1.00 -1.13 -15.04
C THR A 46 -0.17 -1.47 -13.83
N PHE A 47 -0.79 -1.47 -12.66
CA PHE A 47 -0.23 -1.98 -11.40
C PHE A 47 -0.72 -3.41 -11.18
N THR A 48 0.20 -4.35 -10.97
CA THR A 48 -0.12 -5.76 -10.75
C THR A 48 0.21 -6.16 -9.31
N VAL A 49 -0.80 -6.66 -8.59
CA VAL A 49 -0.68 -7.10 -7.21
C VAL A 49 -1.55 -8.33 -6.89
N PRO A 50 -1.15 -9.14 -5.90
CA PRO A 50 0.24 -9.25 -5.47
C PRO A 50 1.10 -9.81 -6.61
N THR A 51 2.39 -9.54 -6.59
CA THR A 51 3.34 -10.32 -7.41
C THR A 51 3.43 -11.76 -6.89
N SER A 52 4.42 -12.54 -7.33
CA SER A 52 4.66 -13.89 -6.81
C SER A 52 4.90 -13.93 -5.29
N VAL A 53 5.24 -12.79 -4.67
CA VAL A 53 5.45 -12.66 -3.23
C VAL A 53 4.16 -12.23 -2.54
N LYS A 54 3.54 -13.19 -1.82
CA LYS A 54 2.40 -12.99 -0.91
C LYS A 54 2.53 -13.91 0.30
N GLN A 55 3.44 -13.61 1.19
CA GLN A 55 3.66 -14.40 2.39
C GLN A 55 2.89 -13.77 3.54
N CYS A 56 2.09 -14.57 4.25
CA CYS A 56 1.38 -14.11 5.46
C CYS A 56 0.55 -12.84 5.24
N MET A 57 -0.04 -12.63 4.08
CA MET A 57 -0.97 -11.52 3.83
C MET A 57 -2.41 -12.00 4.06
N TYR A 58 -3.23 -11.15 4.67
CA TYR A 58 -4.67 -11.35 4.79
C TYR A 58 -5.39 -10.70 3.59
N GLU A 59 -5.16 -9.41 3.36
CA GLU A 59 -5.61 -8.71 2.16
C GLU A 59 -4.42 -8.31 1.27
N THR A 60 -4.58 -8.45 -0.04
CA THR A 60 -3.48 -8.25 -1.00
C THR A 60 -3.77 -7.16 -2.02
N GLY A 61 -4.90 -6.45 -1.90
CA GLY A 61 -5.38 -5.54 -2.93
C GLY A 61 -5.72 -6.25 -4.25
N ASN A 62 -5.92 -5.45 -5.30
CA ASN A 62 -6.27 -5.85 -6.65
C ASN A 62 -5.46 -5.06 -7.69
N ASN A 63 -5.29 -5.66 -8.87
CA ASN A 63 -4.70 -4.95 -10.01
C ASN A 63 -5.45 -3.65 -10.29
N ALA A 64 -4.70 -2.62 -10.66
CA ALA A 64 -5.24 -1.29 -10.90
C ALA A 64 -4.64 -0.69 -12.17
N VAL A 65 -5.35 0.24 -12.81
CA VAL A 65 -4.89 0.93 -14.01
C VAL A 65 -5.04 2.44 -13.81
N ALA A 66 -3.98 3.18 -14.12
CA ALA A 66 -3.96 4.64 -14.11
C ALA A 66 -3.71 5.18 -15.52
N LEU A 67 -4.45 6.21 -15.94
CA LEU A 67 -4.22 6.90 -17.21
C LEU A 67 -3.32 8.12 -16.97
N VAL A 68 -2.12 8.11 -17.53
CA VAL A 68 -1.17 9.23 -17.43
C VAL A 68 -1.47 10.23 -18.56
N THR A 69 -1.87 11.44 -18.19
CA THR A 69 -2.19 12.52 -19.14
C THR A 69 -1.34 13.78 -18.95
N ASP A 70 -0.68 13.93 -17.80
CA ASP A 70 0.09 15.11 -17.44
C ASP A 70 1.39 14.73 -16.71
N ALA A 71 2.25 15.73 -16.47
CA ALA A 71 3.38 15.61 -15.57
C ALA A 71 2.92 15.48 -14.12
N GLY A 72 3.81 14.99 -13.26
CA GLY A 72 3.57 14.80 -11.84
C GLY A 72 3.14 13.37 -11.51
N LEU A 73 2.42 13.24 -10.40
CA LEU A 73 2.02 11.95 -9.85
C LEU A 73 0.68 11.52 -10.45
N THR A 74 0.64 10.32 -11.03
CA THR A 74 -0.60 9.67 -11.44
C THR A 74 -0.74 8.36 -10.66
N CYS A 75 -1.89 8.16 -10.02
CA CYS A 75 -2.12 7.03 -9.11
C CYS A 75 -3.38 6.26 -9.48
N ALA A 76 -3.42 4.98 -9.10
CA ALA A 76 -4.63 4.21 -8.98
C ALA A 76 -4.66 3.49 -7.63
N SER A 77 -5.85 3.40 -7.03
CA SER A 77 -6.02 2.63 -5.80
C SER A 77 -5.88 1.14 -6.11
N VAL A 78 -4.96 0.51 -5.40
CA VAL A 78 -4.73 -0.93 -5.39
C VAL A 78 -5.64 -1.61 -4.36
N GLY A 79 -6.23 -0.83 -3.45
CA GLY A 79 -7.13 -1.30 -2.41
C GLY A 79 -6.42 -1.57 -1.10
N HIS A 80 -7.11 -2.29 -0.21
CA HIS A 80 -6.62 -2.58 1.12
C HIS A 80 -5.61 -3.73 1.10
N VAL A 81 -4.51 -3.54 1.83
CA VAL A 81 -3.44 -4.52 1.99
C VAL A 81 -3.17 -4.67 3.48
N SER A 82 -3.15 -5.91 3.96
CA SER A 82 -2.99 -6.20 5.38
C SER A 82 -2.18 -7.46 5.61
N GLY A 83 -1.21 -7.37 6.53
CA GLY A 83 -0.51 -8.52 7.06
C GLY A 83 -1.46 -9.40 7.89
N LYS A 84 -1.25 -10.70 7.85
CA LYS A 84 -1.96 -11.66 8.69
C LYS A 84 -1.29 -11.66 10.07
N SER A 85 -2.06 -11.43 11.14
CA SER A 85 -1.58 -11.75 12.49
C SER A 85 -1.92 -13.20 12.83
N SER A 86 -1.17 -13.80 13.76
CA SER A 86 -1.37 -15.19 14.16
C SER A 86 -2.80 -15.45 14.62
N SER A 87 -3.45 -16.46 14.04
CA SER A 87 -4.59 -17.13 14.66
C SER A 87 -4.07 -18.40 15.31
N SER A 88 -4.18 -18.49 16.64
CA SER A 88 -3.76 -19.63 17.48
C SER A 88 -3.87 -21.00 16.78
N GLY A 89 -2.78 -21.79 16.78
CA GLY A 89 -2.82 -23.21 16.39
C GLY A 89 -1.94 -23.64 15.21
N GLY A 90 -0.70 -23.15 15.09
CA GLY A 90 0.30 -23.74 14.18
C GLY A 90 0.58 -22.97 12.89
N ASP A 91 0.07 -21.74 12.74
CA ASP A 91 0.43 -20.87 11.61
C ASP A 91 1.80 -20.21 11.86
N THR A 92 2.73 -20.40 10.92
CA THR A 92 4.08 -19.82 10.95
C THR A 92 4.09 -18.29 10.75
N CYS A 93 2.94 -17.70 10.38
CA CYS A 93 2.76 -16.26 10.29
C CYS A 93 2.78 -15.52 11.64
N ALA A 94 2.90 -16.23 12.77
CA ALA A 94 3.11 -15.61 14.07
C ALA A 94 4.49 -14.94 14.22
N THR A 95 5.50 -15.52 13.57
CA THR A 95 6.91 -15.09 13.69
C THR A 95 7.53 -14.71 12.35
N ALA A 96 6.80 -14.89 11.25
CA ALA A 96 7.26 -14.54 9.91
C ALA A 96 6.72 -13.17 9.48
N ASP A 97 7.56 -12.39 8.80
CA ASP A 97 7.15 -11.11 8.22
C ASP A 97 6.07 -11.33 7.16
N SER A 98 5.07 -10.45 7.17
CA SER A 98 4.08 -10.38 6.10
C SER A 98 4.73 -9.71 4.89
N ARG A 99 4.80 -10.40 3.74
CA ARG A 99 5.47 -9.91 2.53
C ARG A 99 4.51 -9.78 1.37
N TRP A 100 4.59 -8.65 0.68
CA TRP A 100 3.73 -8.32 -0.44
C TRP A 100 4.50 -7.56 -1.51
N GLY A 101 4.24 -7.85 -2.79
CA GLY A 101 4.89 -7.15 -3.89
C GLY A 101 3.92 -6.50 -4.86
N ILE A 102 4.40 -5.43 -5.48
CA ILE A 102 3.70 -4.67 -6.52
C ILE A 102 4.66 -4.41 -7.68
N SER A 103 4.15 -4.57 -8.90
CA SER A 103 4.85 -4.16 -10.11
C SER A 103 4.01 -3.17 -10.92
N TYR A 104 4.68 -2.35 -11.73
CA TYR A 104 4.04 -1.49 -12.72
C TYR A 104 4.51 -1.82 -14.13
N ASN A 105 3.65 -1.60 -15.11
CA ASN A 105 3.97 -1.58 -16.52
C ASN A 105 3.45 -0.29 -17.15
N ALA A 106 4.35 0.50 -17.71
CA ALA A 106 4.11 1.78 -18.37
C ALA A 106 4.68 1.73 -19.81
N GLY A 107 4.13 0.84 -20.63
CA GLY A 107 4.61 0.60 -21.99
C GLY A 107 6.00 -0.06 -21.99
N PRO A 108 7.06 0.59 -22.51
CA PRO A 108 8.41 0.01 -22.52
C PRO A 108 9.10 0.03 -21.16
N LYS A 109 8.54 0.72 -20.16
CA LYS A 109 9.10 0.82 -18.81
C LYS A 109 8.30 -0.06 -17.85
N SER A 110 9.01 -0.75 -16.98
CA SER A 110 8.41 -1.54 -15.92
C SER A 110 9.33 -1.57 -14.72
N GLY A 111 8.79 -1.93 -13.57
CA GLY A 111 9.53 -2.11 -12.34
C GLY A 111 8.69 -2.78 -11.29
N THR A 112 9.36 -3.22 -10.24
CA THR A 112 8.80 -3.96 -9.12
C THR A 112 9.41 -3.43 -7.83
N THR A 113 8.64 -3.53 -6.75
CA THR A 113 9.14 -3.47 -5.38
C THR A 113 8.38 -4.49 -4.55
N TYR A 114 8.96 -4.84 -3.41
CA TYR A 114 8.35 -5.67 -2.40
C TYR A 114 8.33 -4.93 -1.07
N SER A 115 7.51 -5.40 -0.15
CA SER A 115 7.31 -4.77 1.13
C SER A 115 7.16 -5.78 2.26
N THR A 116 7.70 -5.46 3.43
CA THR A 116 7.44 -6.14 4.69
C THR A 116 6.44 -5.34 5.51
N TRP A 117 5.42 -6.00 6.04
CA TRP A 117 4.34 -5.40 6.83
C TRP A 117 4.47 -5.90 8.27
N SER A 118 4.81 -4.98 9.17
CA SER A 118 5.23 -5.30 10.54
C SER A 118 4.31 -4.67 11.56
N ALA A 119 3.75 -5.47 12.47
CA ALA A 119 2.94 -5.03 13.62
C ALA A 119 3.58 -5.45 14.96
N PRO A 120 4.70 -4.82 15.36
CA PRO A 120 5.42 -5.15 16.59
C PRO A 120 4.65 -4.75 17.86
N ILE A 121 4.83 -5.53 18.94
CA ILE A 121 4.10 -5.33 20.22
C ILE A 121 4.51 -4.03 20.94
N PHE A 122 5.77 -3.59 20.79
CA PHE A 122 6.34 -2.47 21.53
C PHE A 122 6.74 -1.27 20.64
N SER A 123 6.29 -1.24 19.38
CA SER A 123 6.56 -0.11 18.48
C SER A 123 5.44 0.09 17.47
N SER A 124 5.56 1.11 16.62
CA SER A 124 4.54 1.43 15.61
C SER A 124 4.52 0.39 14.49
N ASN A 125 3.33 0.15 13.96
CA ASN A 125 3.20 -0.56 12.70
C ASN A 125 3.96 0.18 11.61
N HIS A 126 4.57 -0.55 10.69
CA HIS A 126 5.32 0.04 9.59
C HIS A 126 5.36 -0.88 8.38
N VAL A 127 5.66 -0.26 7.24
CA VAL A 127 5.88 -0.93 5.97
C VAL A 127 7.25 -0.53 5.46
N ASP A 128 8.11 -1.50 5.18
CA ASP A 128 9.43 -1.26 4.59
C ASP A 128 9.49 -1.85 3.18
N LEU A 129 9.99 -1.08 2.22
CA LEU A 129 10.26 -1.51 0.86
C LEU A 129 11.61 -2.21 0.78
N TYR A 130 11.70 -3.21 -0.09
CA TYR A 130 12.94 -3.87 -0.45
C TYR A 130 12.94 -4.32 -1.91
N ASP A 131 14.14 -4.59 -2.45
CA ASP A 131 14.42 -4.90 -3.86
C ASP A 131 13.65 -4.01 -4.84
N GLN A 132 13.50 -2.74 -4.47
CA GLN A 132 12.76 -1.76 -5.24
C GLN A 132 13.52 -1.34 -6.49
N SER A 133 12.79 -1.19 -7.59
CA SER A 133 13.32 -0.58 -8.81
C SER A 133 13.80 0.84 -8.52
N THR A 134 14.81 1.32 -9.24
CA THR A 134 15.38 2.65 -8.95
C THR A 134 14.33 3.74 -9.05
N GLY A 135 14.36 4.68 -8.10
CA GLY A 135 13.38 5.77 -8.00
C GLY A 135 12.01 5.32 -7.50
N THR A 136 11.94 4.21 -6.76
CA THR A 136 10.71 3.78 -6.09
C THR A 136 10.75 4.19 -4.62
N ASP A 137 9.69 4.86 -4.18
CA ASP A 137 9.54 5.37 -2.82
C ASP A 137 8.17 4.99 -2.23
N ILE A 138 8.04 4.99 -0.90
CA ILE A 138 6.78 4.85 -0.16
C ILE A 138 6.46 6.12 0.62
N CYS A 139 5.29 6.71 0.38
CA CYS A 139 4.89 8.00 0.94
C CYS A 139 3.56 7.91 1.69
N GLY A 140 3.40 8.76 2.71
CA GLY A 140 2.16 8.90 3.49
C GLY A 140 1.21 9.99 2.97
N SER A 141 1.49 10.50 1.78
CA SER A 141 0.67 11.49 1.08
C SER A 141 0.81 11.30 -0.43
N ALA A 142 -0.13 11.89 -1.18
CA ALA A 142 -0.13 11.89 -2.64
C ALA A 142 0.91 12.87 -3.22
N ALA A 143 2.14 12.83 -2.73
CA ALA A 143 3.26 13.65 -3.17
C ALA A 143 4.54 12.82 -3.19
N LYS A 144 5.44 13.12 -4.14
CA LYS A 144 6.74 12.44 -4.21
C LYS A 144 7.54 12.73 -2.94
N CYS A 145 8.05 11.68 -2.32
CA CYS A 145 8.92 11.74 -1.16
C CYS A 145 10.25 11.02 -1.45
N ASN A 146 11.05 10.78 -0.42
CA ASN A 146 12.25 9.95 -0.50
C ASN A 146 12.29 9.08 0.76
N ALA A 147 11.67 7.92 0.69
CA ALA A 147 11.53 7.02 1.82
C ALA A 147 11.33 5.59 1.31
N ASP A 148 11.99 4.66 2.00
CA ASP A 148 11.81 3.22 1.84
C ASP A 148 11.00 2.62 2.99
N SER A 149 10.66 3.41 4.02
CA SER A 149 9.88 2.95 5.17
C SER A 149 8.84 3.99 5.57
N ILE A 150 7.67 3.51 5.99
CA ILE A 150 6.60 4.36 6.53
C ILE A 150 5.98 3.75 7.77
N LYS A 151 5.70 4.58 8.77
CA LYS A 151 4.87 4.21 9.92
C LYS A 151 3.41 4.33 9.55
N ILE A 152 2.65 3.31 9.92
CA ILE A 152 1.19 3.30 9.82
C ILE A 152 0.61 3.11 11.23
N SER A 153 -0.61 3.59 11.40
CA SER A 153 -1.41 3.40 12.59
C SER A 153 -1.87 1.93 12.71
N SER A 154 -2.38 1.60 13.89
CA SER A 154 -2.98 0.30 14.15
C SER A 154 -4.44 0.20 13.67
N SER A 155 -5.07 1.28 13.19
CA SER A 155 -6.46 1.22 12.73
C SER A 155 -6.58 0.55 11.37
N GLY A 156 -5.52 0.59 10.56
CA GLY A 156 -5.52 0.03 9.21
C GLY A 156 -6.11 0.95 8.14
N ASP A 157 -6.49 2.19 8.51
CA ASP A 157 -7.18 3.13 7.62
C ASP A 157 -6.24 4.10 6.90
N ASP A 158 -4.95 4.10 7.23
CA ASP A 158 -3.98 4.99 6.61
C ASP A 158 -3.92 4.78 5.10
N ASN A 159 -3.63 5.86 4.39
CA ASN A 159 -3.35 5.79 2.98
C ASN A 159 -1.84 5.83 2.78
N ILE A 160 -1.34 4.94 1.93
CA ILE A 160 0.05 4.93 1.50
C ILE A 160 0.13 4.96 -0.03
N TRP A 161 1.22 5.53 -0.53
CA TRP A 161 1.49 5.68 -1.95
C TRP A 161 2.84 5.05 -2.26
N ILE A 162 2.84 3.98 -3.05
CA ILE A 162 4.07 3.40 -3.61
C ILE A 162 4.28 4.05 -4.97
N ILE A 163 5.30 4.89 -5.05
CA ILE A 163 5.56 5.78 -6.18
C ILE A 163 6.76 5.25 -6.95
N PHE A 164 6.53 4.86 -8.20
CA PHE A 164 7.60 4.51 -9.13
C PHE A 164 7.99 5.72 -9.97
N ASP A 165 9.29 5.93 -10.19
CA ASP A 165 9.82 6.89 -11.17
C ASP A 165 10.41 6.13 -12.37
N PRO A 166 9.67 5.94 -13.47
CA PRO A 166 10.14 5.19 -14.64
C PRO A 166 11.32 5.83 -15.37
N SER A 167 11.64 7.09 -15.05
CA SER A 167 12.72 7.86 -15.65
C SER A 167 13.98 7.87 -14.78
N ALA A 168 13.89 7.39 -13.53
CA ALA A 168 15.05 7.27 -12.67
C ALA A 168 16.05 6.27 -13.28
N SER A 169 17.26 6.73 -13.55
CA SER A 169 18.36 5.85 -13.96
C SER A 169 18.87 5.09 -12.74
N SER A 170 19.24 3.82 -12.93
CA SER A 170 19.96 3.06 -11.91
C SER A 170 21.30 3.75 -11.62
N SER A 171 21.37 4.57 -10.58
CA SER A 171 22.67 4.90 -10.00
C SER A 171 23.15 3.60 -9.36
N SER A 172 24.16 2.97 -9.97
CA SER A 172 24.86 1.82 -9.42
C SER A 172 25.56 2.21 -8.12
N GLY A 173 24.81 2.41 -7.05
CA GLY A 173 25.30 2.56 -5.70
C GLY A 173 25.64 1.20 -5.16
N LYS A 174 26.83 0.69 -5.50
CA LYS A 174 27.47 -0.33 -4.67
C LYS A 174 27.55 0.26 -3.26
N LYS A 175 26.72 -0.20 -2.32
CA LYS A 175 27.00 -0.04 -0.90
C LYS A 175 28.29 -0.82 -0.65
N GLY A 176 29.42 -0.13 -0.73
CA GLY A 176 30.70 -0.67 -0.33
C GLY A 176 30.62 -1.04 1.14
N SER A 177 30.76 -2.33 1.42
CA SER A 177 31.22 -2.79 2.73
C SER A 177 32.56 -2.12 2.99
N GLN A 178 32.59 -1.13 3.87
CA GLN A 178 33.79 -0.82 4.64
C GLN A 178 33.58 -1.48 6.00
N GLU A 179 34.02 -2.73 6.10
CA GLU A 179 34.43 -3.29 7.38
C GLU A 179 35.66 -2.52 7.86
N LEU A 180 35.58 -2.05 9.10
CA LEU A 180 36.72 -1.72 9.95
C LEU A 180 37.12 -2.98 10.71
#